data_AF-A0A958YBB1-F1
#
_entry.id   AF-A0A958YBB1-F1
#
_cell.length_a   1.000
_cell.length_b   1.000
_cell.length_c   1.000
_cell.angle_alpha   90.00
_cell.angle_beta   90.00
_cell.angle_gamma   90.00
#
_symmetry.space_group_name_H-M   'P 1'
#
loop_
_entity.id
_entity.type
_entity.pdbx_description
1 polymer ?
#
loop_
_entity_poly.entity_id
_entity_poly.type
_entity_poly.pdbx_seq_one_letter_code
_entity_poly.pdbx_strand_id
1 'polypeptide(L)'
;MTRIKYLYPHWGSESLRLNDFFEVVNSNQFSGIEINIPEKETFKAQFHKELDLQRQKNTNFILVAQQVFGVVKETPQEYMQKVL
;
A
#
# COMPACT_ATOMS: atom_id res chain seq x y z
N MET A 1 -19.39 16.64 -11.03
CA MET A 1 -19.67 15.75 -9.88
C MET A 1 -18.34 15.24 -9.34
N THR A 2 -18.10 15.38 -8.04
CA THR A 2 -16.88 14.88 -7.39
C THR A 2 -17.00 13.37 -7.21
N ARG A 3 -16.09 12.59 -7.80
CA ARG A 3 -16.06 11.13 -7.65
C ARG A 3 -15.29 10.77 -6.38
N ILE A 4 -15.94 10.03 -5.47
CA ILE A 4 -15.27 9.48 -4.29
C ILE A 4 -14.27 8.41 -4.76
N LYS A 5 -13.03 8.51 -4.27
CA LYS A 5 -11.97 7.53 -4.54
C LYS A 5 -11.93 6.50 -3.43
N TYR A 6 -12.02 5.23 -3.79
CA TYR A 6 -11.89 4.11 -2.86
C TYR A 6 -10.52 3.46 -3.06
N LEU A 7 -9.87 3.07 -1.98
CA LEU A 7 -8.60 2.36 -1.97
C LEU A 7 -8.82 0.94 -1.47
N TYR A 8 -8.06 -0.01 -1.99
CA TYR A 8 -8.08 -1.39 -1.52
C TYR A 8 -7.03 -1.57 -0.42
N PRO A 9 -7.42 -1.94 0.82
CA PRO A 9 -6.47 -2.19 1.88
C PRO A 9 -5.76 -3.53 1.69
N HIS A 10 -4.46 -3.56 1.99
CA HIS A 10 -3.71 -4.81 2.08
C HIS A 10 -4.11 -5.63 3.32
N TRP A 11 -4.66 -4.99 4.37
CA TRP A 11 -5.17 -5.70 5.55
C TRP A 11 -6.34 -6.61 5.19
N GLY A 12 -6.26 -7.87 5.61
CA GLY A 12 -7.19 -8.93 5.21
C GLY A 12 -6.87 -9.56 3.84
N SER A 13 -5.82 -9.10 3.15
CA SER A 13 -5.35 -9.63 1.87
C SER A 13 -3.91 -10.14 1.93
N GLU A 14 -3.32 -10.27 3.13
CA GLU A 14 -1.91 -10.61 3.32
C GLU A 14 -1.54 -12.00 2.79
N SER A 15 -2.53 -12.89 2.63
CA SER A 15 -2.35 -14.21 2.02
C SER A 15 -2.30 -14.18 0.50
N LEU A 16 -2.70 -13.08 -0.14
CA LEU A 16 -2.68 -12.95 -1.60
C LEU A 16 -1.25 -12.79 -2.09
N ARG A 17 -0.97 -13.37 -3.27
CA ARG A 17 0.23 -12.99 -4.00
C ARG A 17 0.04 -11.58 -4.53
N LEU A 18 1.15 -10.86 -4.70
CA LEU A 18 1.12 -9.47 -5.14
C LEU A 18 0.33 -9.25 -6.44
N ASN A 19 0.45 -10.17 -7.41
CA ASN A 19 -0.28 -10.08 -8.66
C ASN A 19 -1.80 -10.26 -8.46
N ASP A 20 -2.20 -11.21 -7.60
CA ASP A 20 -3.61 -11.44 -7.26
C ASP A 20 -4.20 -10.23 -6.53
N PHE A 21 -3.41 -9.60 -5.65
CA PHE A 21 -3.77 -8.37 -4.97
C PHE A 21 -4.05 -7.23 -5.96
N PHE A 22 -3.16 -6.98 -6.92
CA PHE A 22 -3.39 -5.95 -7.96
C PHE A 22 -4.50 -6.32 -8.95
N GLU A 23 -4.75 -7.60 -9.19
CA GLU A 23 -5.90 -8.03 -10.00
C GLU A 23 -7.20 -7.61 -9.33
N VAL A 24 -7.37 -7.87 -8.02
CA VAL A 24 -8.55 -7.43 -7.25
C VAL A 24 -8.74 -5.91 -7.33
N VAL A 25 -7.65 -5.15 -7.18
CA VAL A 25 -7.66 -3.68 -7.31
C VAL A 25 -8.23 -3.24 -8.65
N ASN A 26 -7.76 -3.88 -9.73
CA ASN A 26 -8.14 -3.54 -11.10
C ASN A 26 -9.56 -4.01 -11.45
N SER A 27 -9.93 -5.25 -11.14
CA SER A 27 -11.24 -5.81 -11.46
C SER A 27 -12.38 -5.07 -10.76
N ASN A 28 -12.12 -4.52 -9.56
CA ASN A 28 -13.09 -3.75 -8.79
C ASN A 28 -12.95 -2.22 -8.96
N GLN A 29 -12.08 -1.77 -9.87
CA GLN A 29 -11.91 -0.36 -10.23
C GLN A 29 -11.57 0.56 -9.04
N PHE A 30 -10.79 0.04 -8.08
CA PHE A 30 -10.25 0.85 -6.99
C PHE A 30 -9.31 1.93 -7.55
N SER A 31 -9.26 3.08 -6.87
CA SER A 31 -8.42 4.21 -7.27
C SER A 31 -6.96 4.05 -6.87
N GLY A 32 -6.64 3.02 -6.09
CA GLY A 32 -5.34 2.81 -5.50
C GLY A 32 -5.37 1.80 -4.36
N ILE A 33 -4.27 1.77 -3.61
CA ILE A 33 -4.05 0.81 -2.52
C ILE A 33 -3.58 1.51 -1.25
N GLU A 34 -3.79 0.83 -0.13
CA GLU A 34 -3.27 1.18 1.19
C GLU A 34 -2.49 -0.02 1.72
N ILE A 35 -1.20 0.14 2.04
CA ILE A 35 -0.34 -0.99 2.39
C ILE A 35 0.80 -0.59 3.34
N ASN A 36 1.06 -1.44 4.34
CA ASN A 36 2.33 -1.50 5.05
C ASN A 36 3.30 -2.39 4.27
N ILE A 37 4.23 -1.79 3.53
CA ILE A 37 5.09 -2.50 2.58
C ILE A 37 5.97 -3.50 3.34
N PRO A 38 5.89 -4.81 3.06
CA PRO A 38 6.77 -5.80 3.67
C PRO A 38 8.25 -5.51 3.42
N GLU A 39 9.06 -5.64 4.47
CA GLU A 39 10.50 -5.35 4.44
C GLU A 39 11.33 -6.32 3.56
N LYS A 40 10.74 -7.44 3.12
CA LYS A 40 11.45 -8.44 2.32
C LYS A 40 11.84 -7.86 0.95
N GLU A 41 13.14 -7.74 0.68
CA GLU A 41 13.67 -7.12 -0.54
C GLU A 41 13.09 -7.71 -1.84
N THR A 42 12.89 -9.03 -1.91
CA THR A 42 12.27 -9.66 -3.08
C THR A 42 10.83 -9.19 -3.31
N PHE A 43 10.10 -8.91 -2.23
CA PHE A 43 8.75 -8.36 -2.31
C PHE A 43 8.80 -6.90 -2.78
N LYS A 44 9.68 -6.08 -2.20
CA LYS A 44 9.82 -4.65 -2.58
C LYS A 44 10.11 -4.49 -4.07
N ALA A 45 11.06 -5.25 -4.61
CA ALA A 45 11.40 -5.18 -6.03
C ALA A 45 10.21 -5.51 -6.94
N GLN A 46 9.45 -6.56 -6.59
CA GLN A 46 8.25 -6.93 -7.34
C GLN A 46 7.14 -5.88 -7.17
N PHE A 47 6.97 -5.34 -5.97
CA PHE A 47 6.00 -4.30 -5.64
C PHE A 47 6.23 -3.03 -6.44
N HIS A 48 7.48 -2.54 -6.50
CA HIS A 48 7.83 -1.36 -7.30
C HIS A 48 7.50 -1.55 -8.78
N LYS A 49 7.88 -2.71 -9.33
CA LYS A 49 7.56 -3.04 -10.73
C LYS A 49 6.06 -3.02 -10.99
N GLU A 50 5.26 -3.65 -10.14
CA GLU A 50 3.81 -3.67 -10.30
C GLU A 50 3.17 -2.29 -10.10
N LEU A 51 3.65 -1.50 -9.14
CA LEU A 51 3.19 -0.12 -8.92
C LEU A 51 3.44 0.75 -10.16
N ASP A 52 4.60 0.62 -10.79
CA ASP A 52 4.92 1.35 -12.02
C ASP A 52 3.98 0.95 -13.17
N LEU A 53 3.68 -0.35 -13.30
CA LEU A 53 2.69 -0.84 -14.27
C LEU A 53 1.30 -0.27 -14.00
N GLN A 54 0.86 -0.19 -12.73
CA GLN A 54 -0.42 0.43 -12.39
C GLN A 54 -0.44 1.92 -12.74
N ARG A 55 0.65 2.64 -12.51
CA ARG A 55 0.77 4.08 -12.83
C ARG A 55 0.86 4.37 -14.33
N GLN A 56 1.41 3.43 -15.12
CA GLN A 56 1.36 3.50 -16.58
C GLN A 56 -0.07 3.34 -17.12
N LYS A 57 -0.86 2.44 -16.52
CA LYS A 57 -2.27 2.22 -16.90
C LYS A 57 -3.19 3.33 -16.38
N ASN A 58 -2.91 3.85 -15.19
CA ASN A 58 -3.67 4.90 -14.52
C ASN A 58 -2.70 5.88 -13.84
N THR A 59 -2.43 7.01 -14.49
CA THR A 59 -1.51 8.04 -13.98
C THR A 59 -1.94 8.65 -12.64
N ASN A 60 -3.21 8.46 -12.25
CA ASN A 60 -3.78 8.92 -10.99
C ASN A 60 -3.87 7.82 -9.92
N PHE A 61 -3.21 6.67 -10.13
CA PHE A 61 -3.20 5.57 -9.17
C PHE A 61 -2.61 6.01 -7.82
N ILE A 62 -3.38 5.83 -6.76
CA ILE A 62 -3.01 6.27 -5.41
C ILE A 62 -2.27 5.15 -4.68
N LEU A 63 -1.13 5.51 -4.08
CA LEU A 63 -0.46 4.69 -3.09
C LEU A 63 -0.54 5.42 -1.75
N VAL A 64 -1.18 4.81 -0.76
CA VAL A 64 -1.08 5.21 0.63
C VAL A 64 -0.17 4.20 1.32
N ALA A 65 1.10 4.57 1.47
CA ALA A 65 2.04 3.80 2.26
C ALA A 65 1.75 4.03 3.74
N GLN A 66 1.67 2.94 4.51
CA GLN A 66 1.54 3.00 5.95
C GLN A 66 2.77 2.38 6.62
N GLN A 67 3.03 2.82 7.84
CA GLN A 67 4.05 2.26 8.70
C GLN A 67 3.36 1.80 9.99
N VAL A 68 3.41 0.50 10.26
CA VAL A 68 2.80 -0.08 11.45
C VAL A 68 3.91 -0.54 12.39
N PHE A 69 4.01 0.13 13.53
CA PHE A 69 4.91 -0.27 14.61
C PHE A 69 4.20 -1.20 15.60
N GLY A 70 4.98 -2.02 16.30
CA GLY A 70 4.47 -2.77 17.45
C GLY A 70 4.04 -1.84 18.58
N VAL A 71 3.12 -2.31 19.43
CA VAL A 71 2.72 -1.58 20.64
C VAL A 71 3.91 -1.47 21.58
N VAL A 72 4.28 -0.24 21.93
CA VAL A 72 5.37 0.05 22.87
C VAL A 72 4.96 1.19 23.80
N LYS A 73 5.57 1.27 24.98
CA LYS A 73 5.44 2.44 25.85
C LYS A 73 6.47 3.47 25.38
N GLU A 74 6.01 4.53 24.76
CA GLU A 74 6.85 5.61 24.24
C GLU A 74 6.24 6.99 24.52
N THR A 75 7.12 7.99 24.58
CA THR A 75 6.79 9.41 24.61
C THR A 75 6.55 9.93 23.19
N PRO A 76 5.86 11.07 23.03
CA PRO A 76 5.71 11.71 21.73
C PRO A 76 7.04 11.97 21.01
N GLN A 77 8.11 12.30 21.75
CA GLN A 77 9.44 12.55 21.20
C GLN A 77 10.10 11.27 20.65
N GLU A 78 9.99 10.16 21.37
CA GLU A 78 10.49 8.85 20.91
C GLU A 78 9.75 8.37 19.67
N TYR A 79 8.42 8.56 19.62
CA TYR A 79 7.64 8.27 18.42
C TYR A 79 8.10 9.12 17.24
N MET A 80 8.28 10.43 17.45
CA MET A 80 8.68 11.36 16.40
C MET A 80 10.07 11.03 15.82
N GLN A 81 11.00 10.52 16.63
CA GLN A 81 12.30 10.04 16.15
C GLN A 81 12.23 8.77 15.31
N LYS A 82 11.16 7.98 15.42
CA LYS A 82 10.98 6.74 14.64
C LYS A 82 10.34 6.96 13.28
N VAL A 83 9.51 8.00 13.15
CA VAL A 83 8.74 8.29 11.93
C VAL A 83 9.37 9.36 11.03
N LEU A 84 10.31 10.15 11.56
CA LEU A 84 11.08 11.16 10.81
C LEU A 84 12.44 10.62 10.39
#